data_AF-A0A6G7YSX7-F1
#
_entry.id   AF-A0A6G7YSX7-F1
#
_cell.length_a   1.000
_cell.length_b   1.000
_cell.length_c   1.000
_cell.angle_alpha   90.00
_cell.angle_beta   90.00
_cell.angle_gamma   90.00
#
_symmetry.space_group_name_H-M   'P 1'
#
loop_
_entity.id
_entity.type
_entity.pdbx_description
1 polymer ?
#
loop_
_entity_poly.entity_id
_entity_poly.type
_entity_poly.pdbx_seq_one_letter_code
_entity_poly.pdbx_strand_id
1 'polypeptide(L)'
;MQQAAPASRPDLRPSAVQTTAAPAVQPAAPTGFEGYKRVLAARALREGVRPQTVQNYVYSTRLNQRAIDLDKGPQNISYSNTISPFAPYRREHVTPSLIARGQDRYSRYYQHLTAMQARYGVDPAVMMAIYGHETSYGSFTGGFDLLDVLASLAYDGRRRELFESEFVGALKLLDIGVGRGRLKGSYAGATGYPQFMPTVALRLRADGDGDGYADLWNNEEDGLASIGNYLRDAGWKPNVPWGVAVQVPATLNRAAIRSTLRPQRCPRVYQRHSRWLTMREWRGLGLLPVRATLPDNELATLIEPDGPGQTAYLLTTNYRAILDYNCSNFYALSVGLLADAIARR
;
A
#
# COMPACT_ATOMS: atom_id res chain seq x y z
N MET A 1 -83.45 8.67 -80.36
CA MET A 1 -83.38 9.97 -79.66
C MET A 1 -83.64 9.72 -78.18
N GLN A 2 -82.60 9.72 -77.36
CA GLN A 2 -82.70 9.85 -75.90
C GLN A 2 -81.31 10.25 -75.35
N GLN A 3 -81.31 11.20 -74.42
CA GLN A 3 -80.14 11.88 -73.85
C GLN A 3 -79.47 11.10 -72.72
N ALA A 4 -78.21 11.49 -72.48
CA ALA A 4 -77.49 11.64 -71.20
C ALA A 4 -76.73 10.42 -70.60
N ALA A 5 -75.42 10.62 -70.36
CA ALA A 5 -74.84 10.76 -69.01
C ALA A 5 -73.31 11.08 -69.10
N PRO A 6 -72.73 11.80 -68.10
CA PRO A 6 -71.36 12.33 -68.16
C PRO A 6 -70.29 11.36 -67.59
N ALA A 7 -69.05 11.57 -68.01
CA ALA A 7 -67.88 10.74 -67.71
C ALA A 7 -67.42 10.79 -66.23
N SER A 8 -67.13 9.62 -65.67
CA SER A 8 -66.57 9.40 -64.33
C SER A 8 -65.04 9.59 -64.34
N ARG A 9 -64.50 10.34 -63.36
CA ARG A 9 -63.04 10.48 -63.15
C ARG A 9 -62.46 9.22 -62.49
N PRO A 10 -61.22 8.81 -62.82
CA PRO A 10 -60.58 7.67 -62.19
C PRO A 10 -60.17 7.98 -60.75
N ASP A 11 -60.46 7.02 -59.87
CA ASP A 11 -60.19 7.03 -58.43
C ASP A 11 -58.73 6.58 -58.19
N LEU A 12 -57.84 7.53 -57.85
CA LEU A 12 -56.44 7.24 -57.50
C LEU A 12 -56.36 6.88 -56.02
N ARG A 13 -56.42 5.58 -55.72
CA ARG A 13 -56.08 5.07 -54.38
C ARG A 13 -54.56 5.11 -54.19
N PRO A 14 -54.04 5.67 -53.08
CA PRO A 14 -52.62 5.61 -52.78
C PRO A 14 -52.21 4.17 -52.44
N SER A 15 -51.23 3.63 -53.16
CA SER A 15 -50.57 2.37 -52.83
C SER A 15 -49.92 2.47 -51.46
N ALA A 16 -50.30 1.58 -50.53
CA ALA A 16 -49.66 1.47 -49.24
C ALA A 16 -48.21 1.00 -49.41
N VAL A 17 -47.26 1.90 -49.21
CA VAL A 17 -45.83 1.56 -49.10
C VAL A 17 -45.65 0.86 -47.76
N GLN A 18 -45.48 -0.46 -47.76
CA GLN A 18 -45.03 -1.20 -46.59
C GLN A 18 -43.55 -0.87 -46.35
N THR A 19 -43.28 0.07 -45.45
CA THR A 19 -41.95 0.27 -44.87
C THR A 19 -41.63 -0.93 -43.97
N THR A 20 -40.84 -1.86 -44.47
CA THR A 20 -40.20 -2.87 -43.63
C THR A 20 -39.18 -2.16 -42.73
N ALA A 21 -39.49 -2.04 -41.45
CA ALA A 21 -38.52 -1.55 -40.47
C ALA A 21 -37.32 -2.50 -40.45
N ALA A 22 -36.13 -1.98 -40.76
CA ALA A 22 -34.89 -2.73 -40.61
C ALA A 22 -34.75 -3.20 -39.15
N PRO A 23 -34.33 -4.45 -38.89
CA PRO A 23 -34.13 -4.92 -37.53
C PRO A 23 -33.13 -4.01 -36.82
N ALA A 24 -33.51 -3.52 -35.64
CA ALA A 24 -32.63 -2.71 -34.80
C ALA A 24 -31.37 -3.53 -34.49
N VAL A 25 -30.22 -3.08 -35.02
CA VAL A 25 -28.92 -3.67 -34.71
C VAL A 25 -28.68 -3.45 -33.23
N GLN A 26 -28.82 -4.50 -32.43
CA GLN A 26 -28.44 -4.45 -31.02
C GLN A 26 -26.94 -4.20 -30.95
N PRO A 27 -26.48 -3.21 -30.15
CA PRO A 27 -25.04 -2.97 -30.01
C PRO A 27 -24.38 -4.23 -29.47
N ALA A 28 -23.24 -4.60 -30.07
CA ALA A 28 -22.44 -5.74 -29.64
C ALA A 28 -22.12 -5.64 -28.13
N ALA A 29 -22.10 -6.79 -27.44
CA ALA A 29 -21.73 -6.81 -26.04
C ALA A 29 -20.31 -6.20 -25.85
N PRO A 30 -20.09 -5.32 -24.87
CA PRO A 30 -18.78 -4.74 -24.63
C PRO A 30 -17.74 -5.84 -24.38
N THR A 31 -16.60 -5.74 -25.08
CA THR A 31 -15.44 -6.63 -24.92
C THR A 31 -14.28 -5.90 -24.25
N GLY A 32 -13.20 -6.62 -23.94
CA GLY A 32 -12.00 -6.04 -23.32
C GLY A 32 -12.30 -5.38 -21.96
N PHE A 33 -11.70 -4.20 -21.72
CA PHE A 33 -11.84 -3.48 -20.45
C PHE A 33 -13.30 -3.11 -20.14
N GLU A 34 -14.09 -2.65 -21.13
CA GLU A 34 -15.49 -2.29 -20.93
C GLU A 34 -16.35 -3.51 -20.55
N GLY A 35 -16.07 -4.67 -21.14
CA GLY A 35 -16.69 -5.94 -20.72
C GLY A 35 -16.30 -6.32 -19.30
N TYR A 36 -15.02 -6.17 -18.95
CA TYR A 36 -14.49 -6.52 -17.63
C TYR A 36 -15.04 -5.64 -16.50
N LYS A 37 -15.40 -4.38 -16.76
CA LYS A 37 -16.10 -3.53 -15.77
C LYS A 37 -17.39 -4.17 -15.24
N ARG A 38 -18.09 -4.98 -16.04
CA ARG A 38 -19.27 -5.73 -15.60
C ARG A 38 -18.92 -6.82 -14.58
N VAL A 39 -17.76 -7.47 -14.74
CA VAL A 39 -17.23 -8.45 -13.78
C VAL A 39 -16.91 -7.76 -12.45
N LEU A 40 -16.21 -6.61 -12.51
CA LEU A 40 -15.92 -5.80 -11.31
C LEU A 40 -17.20 -5.29 -10.63
N ALA A 41 -18.17 -4.81 -11.40
CA ALA A 41 -19.47 -4.37 -10.87
C ALA A 41 -20.20 -5.51 -10.14
N ALA A 42 -20.28 -6.68 -10.76
CA ALA A 42 -20.92 -7.85 -10.15
C ALA A 42 -20.19 -8.30 -8.87
N ARG A 43 -18.85 -8.27 -8.86
CA ARG A 43 -18.05 -8.55 -7.67
C ARG A 43 -18.31 -7.53 -6.55
N ALA A 44 -18.26 -6.24 -6.87
CA ALA A 44 -18.50 -5.15 -5.92
C ALA A 44 -19.88 -5.26 -5.25
N LEU A 45 -20.94 -5.53 -6.03
CA LEU A 45 -22.29 -5.74 -5.50
C LEU A 45 -22.34 -6.95 -4.54
N ARG A 46 -21.74 -8.09 -4.92
CA ARG A 46 -21.69 -9.28 -4.06
C ARG A 46 -20.93 -9.05 -2.76
N GLU A 47 -19.91 -8.18 -2.79
CA GLU A 47 -19.10 -7.83 -1.62
C GLU A 47 -19.64 -6.63 -0.83
N GLY A 48 -20.86 -6.16 -1.14
CA GLY A 48 -21.60 -5.21 -0.32
C GLY A 48 -21.38 -3.72 -0.67
N VAL A 49 -20.84 -3.40 -1.84
CA VAL A 49 -20.80 -2.01 -2.33
C VAL A 49 -22.21 -1.56 -2.72
N ARG A 50 -22.58 -0.32 -2.38
CA ARG A 50 -23.93 0.21 -2.71
C ARG A 50 -24.16 0.23 -4.23
N PRO A 51 -25.37 -0.16 -4.71
CA PRO A 51 -25.68 -0.15 -6.14
C PRO A 51 -25.45 1.21 -6.83
N GLN A 52 -25.77 2.31 -6.13
CA GLN A 52 -25.57 3.67 -6.62
C GLN A 52 -24.08 3.97 -6.84
N THR A 53 -23.21 3.53 -5.93
CA THR A 53 -21.75 3.69 -6.05
C THR A 53 -21.22 2.88 -7.23
N VAL A 54 -21.70 1.65 -7.42
CA VAL A 54 -21.33 0.85 -8.59
C VAL A 54 -21.74 1.55 -9.89
N GLN A 55 -23.00 2.01 -9.97
CA GLN A 55 -23.53 2.70 -11.14
C GLN A 55 -22.76 3.98 -11.46
N ASN A 56 -22.44 4.79 -10.45
CA ASN A 56 -21.79 6.08 -10.62
C ASN A 56 -20.31 5.95 -10.98
N TYR A 57 -19.60 4.97 -10.41
CA TYR A 57 -18.14 4.97 -10.45
C TYR A 57 -17.54 3.85 -11.30
N VAL A 58 -18.05 2.61 -11.26
CA VAL A 58 -17.40 1.47 -11.92
C VAL A 58 -17.35 1.65 -13.43
N TYR A 59 -18.48 2.00 -14.04
CA TYR A 59 -18.57 2.17 -15.49
C TYR A 59 -17.82 3.42 -16.00
N SER A 60 -17.60 4.40 -15.12
CA SER A 60 -16.86 5.63 -15.43
C SER A 60 -15.33 5.47 -15.38
N THR A 61 -14.83 4.31 -14.92
CA THR A 61 -13.38 4.06 -14.85
C THR A 61 -12.75 4.06 -16.24
N ARG A 62 -11.50 4.48 -16.34
CA ARG A 62 -10.73 4.51 -17.59
C ARG A 62 -9.50 3.61 -17.48
N LEU A 63 -9.16 2.95 -18.60
CA LEU A 63 -7.96 2.13 -18.66
C LEU A 63 -6.73 3.03 -18.52
N ASN A 64 -5.89 2.71 -17.55
CA ASN A 64 -4.64 3.39 -17.27
C ASN A 64 -3.47 2.53 -17.74
N GLN A 65 -3.11 2.67 -19.02
CA GLN A 65 -2.03 1.89 -19.63
C GLN A 65 -0.69 2.10 -18.90
N ARG A 66 -0.41 3.33 -18.47
CA ARG A 66 0.81 3.65 -17.72
C ARG A 66 0.92 2.85 -16.42
N ALA A 67 -0.17 2.65 -15.69
CA ALA A 67 -0.16 1.85 -14.47
C ALA A 67 0.13 0.36 -14.78
N ILE A 68 -0.45 -0.17 -15.85
CA ILE A 68 -0.20 -1.55 -16.32
C ILE A 68 1.28 -1.73 -16.70
N ASP A 69 1.84 -0.80 -17.47
CA ASP A 69 3.23 -0.86 -17.90
C ASP A 69 4.20 -0.80 -16.71
N LEU A 70 3.90 0.07 -15.73
CA LEU A 70 4.67 0.18 -14.49
C LEU A 70 4.56 -1.08 -13.61
N ASP A 71 3.38 -1.70 -13.51
CA ASP A 71 3.23 -2.95 -12.75
C ASP A 71 3.97 -4.10 -13.43
N LYS A 72 3.93 -4.22 -14.76
CA LYS A 72 4.67 -5.26 -15.51
C LYS A 72 6.18 -5.09 -15.38
N GLY A 73 6.65 -3.84 -15.25
CA GLY A 73 8.06 -3.51 -15.07
C GLY A 73 8.92 -3.90 -16.27
N PRO A 74 10.24 -3.64 -16.23
CA PRO A 74 11.13 -4.12 -17.27
C PRO A 74 11.18 -5.66 -17.26
N GLN A 75 10.86 -6.29 -18.40
CA GLN A 75 10.82 -7.75 -18.60
C GLN A 75 12.18 -8.46 -18.45
N ASN A 76 13.28 -7.71 -18.28
CA ASN A 76 14.66 -8.19 -18.38
C ASN A 76 15.47 -8.04 -17.07
N ILE A 77 14.87 -8.34 -15.91
CA ILE A 77 15.65 -8.38 -14.66
C ILE A 77 16.29 -9.75 -14.52
N SER A 78 17.59 -9.83 -14.82
CA SER A 78 18.43 -10.98 -14.46
C SER A 78 18.53 -11.05 -12.93
N TYR A 79 17.97 -12.09 -12.33
CA TYR A 79 18.12 -12.34 -10.90
C TYR A 79 19.55 -12.83 -10.64
N SER A 80 20.46 -11.92 -10.36
CA SER A 80 21.72 -12.30 -9.72
C SER A 80 21.40 -12.92 -8.36
N ASN A 81 22.02 -14.06 -8.06
CA ASN A 81 21.96 -14.68 -6.74
C ASN A 81 22.74 -13.89 -5.67
N THR A 82 23.45 -12.81 -6.07
CA THR A 82 24.16 -11.94 -5.13
C THR A 82 23.21 -10.92 -4.49
N ILE A 83 23.17 -10.91 -3.16
CA ILE A 83 22.41 -9.88 -2.42
C ILE A 83 23.27 -8.62 -2.37
N SER A 84 22.75 -7.52 -2.93
CA SER A 84 23.41 -6.21 -2.85
C SER A 84 23.60 -5.77 -1.39
N PRO A 85 24.68 -5.03 -1.07
CA PRO A 85 24.84 -4.41 0.25
C PRO A 85 23.75 -3.35 0.48
N PHE A 86 23.42 -3.11 1.75
CA PHE A 86 22.43 -2.13 2.18
C PHE A 86 22.96 -0.68 2.18
N ALA A 87 24.26 -0.50 2.41
CA ALA A 87 24.87 0.82 2.59
C ALA A 87 24.59 1.81 1.44
N PRO A 88 24.59 1.41 0.14
CA PRO A 88 24.15 2.29 -0.95
C PRO A 88 22.69 2.73 -0.81
N TYR A 89 21.77 1.77 -0.60
CA TYR A 89 20.35 2.05 -0.41
C TYR A 89 20.12 3.01 0.77
N ARG A 90 20.81 2.78 1.89
CA ARG A 90 20.74 3.66 3.08
C ARG A 90 21.09 5.11 2.75
N ARG A 91 22.16 5.36 1.97
CA ARG A 91 22.59 6.73 1.62
C ARG A 91 21.55 7.46 0.78
N GLU A 92 20.83 6.74 -0.08
CA GLU A 92 19.79 7.31 -0.95
C GLU A 92 18.47 7.55 -0.22
N HIS A 93 18.15 6.72 0.79
CA HIS A 93 16.83 6.74 1.43
C HIS A 93 16.83 7.36 2.83
N VAL A 94 17.98 7.50 3.49
CA VAL A 94 18.12 8.14 4.81
C VAL A 94 18.98 9.39 4.67
N THR A 95 18.45 10.37 3.96
CA THR A 95 19.19 11.58 3.57
C THR A 95 19.15 12.66 4.66
N PRO A 96 20.14 13.57 4.72
CA PRO A 96 20.11 14.70 5.65
C PRO A 96 18.85 15.56 5.54
N SER A 97 18.34 15.76 4.32
CA SER A 97 17.10 16.51 4.07
C SER A 97 15.86 15.80 4.64
N LEU A 98 15.77 14.47 4.45
CA LEU A 98 14.66 13.68 4.98
C LEU A 98 14.68 13.66 6.52
N ILE A 99 15.87 13.55 7.11
CA ILE A 99 16.07 13.61 8.57
C ILE A 99 15.65 14.99 9.09
N ALA A 100 16.17 16.08 8.52
CA ALA A 100 15.90 17.44 9.01
C ALA A 100 14.40 17.79 8.97
N ARG A 101 13.71 17.45 7.87
CA ARG A 101 12.25 17.66 7.75
C ARG A 101 11.45 16.78 8.72
N GLY A 102 11.95 15.57 9.01
CA GLY A 102 11.37 14.69 10.03
C GLY A 102 11.54 15.24 11.43
N GLN A 103 12.72 15.75 11.77
CA GLN A 103 13.01 16.39 13.07
C GLN A 103 12.14 17.64 13.30
N ASP A 104 12.01 18.50 12.28
CA ASP A 104 11.13 19.68 12.33
C ASP A 104 9.68 19.26 12.65
N ARG A 105 9.11 18.32 11.89
CA ARG A 105 7.75 17.81 12.14
C ARG A 105 7.62 17.12 13.48
N TYR A 106 8.58 16.29 13.85
CA TYR A 106 8.59 15.59 15.14
C TYR A 106 8.50 16.59 16.30
N SER A 107 9.25 17.70 16.23
CA SER A 107 9.19 18.76 17.22
C SER A 107 7.85 19.52 17.20
N ARG A 108 7.30 19.80 16.01
CA ARG A 108 6.02 20.50 15.83
C ARG A 108 4.83 19.70 16.35
N TYR A 109 4.79 18.39 16.09
CA TYR A 109 3.69 17.50 16.48
C TYR A 109 3.96 16.77 17.79
N TYR A 110 4.94 17.17 18.59
CA TYR A 110 5.39 16.40 19.75
C TYR A 110 4.25 16.01 20.71
N GLN A 111 3.32 16.93 21.00
CA GLN A 111 2.18 16.65 21.89
C GLN A 111 1.22 15.62 21.29
N HIS A 112 0.84 15.78 20.03
CA HIS A 112 -0.02 14.85 19.29
C HIS A 112 0.63 13.47 19.17
N LEU A 113 1.91 13.43 18.81
CA LEU A 113 2.71 12.20 18.74
C LEU A 113 2.79 11.47 20.09
N THR A 114 2.89 12.21 21.19
CA THR A 114 2.88 11.62 22.54
C THR A 114 1.52 11.00 22.87
N ALA A 115 0.43 11.68 22.52
CA ALA A 115 -0.93 11.13 22.67
C ALA A 115 -1.13 9.88 21.81
N MET A 116 -0.65 9.88 20.56
CA MET A 116 -0.66 8.73 19.67
C MET A 116 0.18 7.57 20.22
N GLN A 117 1.36 7.84 20.79
CA GLN A 117 2.17 6.81 21.44
C GLN A 117 1.42 6.18 22.62
N ALA A 118 0.73 6.98 23.44
CA ALA A 118 -0.09 6.45 24.53
C ALA A 118 -1.25 5.59 24.01
N ARG A 119 -1.88 5.98 22.89
CA ARG A 119 -3.02 5.28 22.28
C ARG A 119 -2.64 3.99 21.57
N TYR A 120 -1.51 3.97 20.86
CA TYR A 120 -1.11 2.87 19.99
C TYR A 120 0.04 2.04 20.54
N GLY A 121 0.80 2.57 21.51
CA GLY A 121 2.04 1.96 22.01
C GLY A 121 3.20 2.01 21.01
N VAL A 122 3.02 2.70 19.89
CA VAL A 122 3.99 2.79 18.80
C VAL A 122 4.93 3.97 19.02
N ASP A 123 6.21 3.76 18.74
CA ASP A 123 7.22 4.81 18.82
C ASP A 123 6.91 5.95 17.82
N PRO A 124 6.75 7.19 18.29
CA PRO A 124 6.53 8.36 17.44
C PRO A 124 7.51 8.53 16.30
N ALA A 125 8.78 8.22 16.53
CA ALA A 125 9.82 8.43 15.54
C ALA A 125 9.69 7.40 14.40
N VAL A 126 9.15 6.22 14.70
CA VAL A 126 8.85 5.19 13.70
C VAL A 126 7.64 5.59 12.86
N MET A 127 6.58 6.13 13.49
CA MET A 127 5.44 6.67 12.74
C MET A 127 5.88 7.78 11.79
N MET A 128 6.69 8.72 12.27
CA MET A 128 7.24 9.81 11.46
C MET A 128 8.17 9.30 10.35
N ALA A 129 9.02 8.30 10.64
CA ALA A 129 9.92 7.73 9.64
C ALA A 129 9.16 7.04 8.49
N ILE A 130 8.09 6.30 8.78
CA ILE A 130 7.22 5.73 7.75
C ILE A 130 6.58 6.84 6.93
N TYR A 131 6.01 7.87 7.56
CA TYR A 131 5.44 9.01 6.83
C TYR A 131 6.46 9.68 5.88
N GLY A 132 7.71 9.80 6.33
CA GLY A 132 8.83 10.28 5.53
C GLY A 132 9.15 9.38 4.33
N HIS A 133 9.23 8.07 4.52
CA HIS A 133 9.53 7.12 3.44
C HIS A 133 8.40 6.98 2.43
N GLU A 134 7.14 6.98 2.89
CA GLU A 134 6.00 6.75 2.01
C GLU A 134 5.71 7.93 1.10
N THR A 135 5.75 9.16 1.64
CA THR A 135 5.28 10.33 0.88
C THR A 135 6.17 11.56 1.03
N SER A 136 7.37 11.41 1.59
CA SER A 136 8.27 12.55 1.85
C SER A 136 7.60 13.60 2.73
N TYR A 137 6.83 13.14 3.70
CA TYR A 137 5.93 13.93 4.54
C TYR A 137 4.87 14.69 3.71
N GLY A 138 4.08 13.93 2.94
CA GLY A 138 2.93 14.43 2.18
C GLY A 138 3.27 15.17 0.88
N SER A 139 4.55 15.39 0.59
CA SER A 139 4.98 16.10 -0.64
C SER A 139 4.78 15.28 -1.92
N PHE A 140 4.73 13.95 -1.80
CA PHE A 140 4.57 13.02 -2.93
C PHE A 140 3.62 11.87 -2.56
N THR A 141 2.32 12.04 -2.79
CA THR A 141 1.28 11.02 -2.52
C THR A 141 0.84 10.23 -3.76
N GLY A 142 1.55 10.44 -4.88
CA GLY A 142 1.11 10.02 -6.21
C GLY A 142 0.10 10.98 -6.85
N GLY A 143 -0.26 10.71 -8.10
CA GLY A 143 -1.15 11.56 -8.90
C GLY A 143 -2.13 10.78 -9.76
N PHE A 144 -2.16 9.45 -9.63
CA PHE A 144 -3.06 8.61 -10.41
C PHE A 144 -4.46 8.64 -9.80
N ASP A 145 -5.50 8.57 -10.65
CA ASP A 145 -6.86 8.25 -10.18
C ASP A 145 -6.88 6.80 -9.67
N LEU A 146 -7.19 6.63 -8.39
CA LEU A 146 -7.03 5.35 -7.71
C LEU A 146 -7.97 4.28 -8.27
N LEU A 147 -9.20 4.64 -8.62
CA LEU A 147 -10.17 3.71 -9.19
C LEU A 147 -9.74 3.26 -10.59
N ASP A 148 -9.27 4.19 -11.43
CA ASP A 148 -8.77 3.87 -12.76
C ASP A 148 -7.55 2.92 -12.68
N VAL A 149 -6.60 3.19 -11.77
CA VAL A 149 -5.44 2.30 -11.54
C VAL A 149 -5.88 0.90 -11.12
N LEU A 150 -6.68 0.80 -10.07
CA LEU A 150 -7.07 -0.49 -9.51
C LEU A 150 -7.90 -1.32 -10.50
N ALA A 151 -8.83 -0.69 -11.22
CA ALA A 151 -9.59 -1.36 -12.28
C ALA A 151 -8.68 -1.85 -13.41
N SER A 152 -7.68 -1.05 -13.80
CA SER A 152 -6.72 -1.40 -14.86
C SER A 152 -5.80 -2.55 -14.45
N LEU A 153 -5.33 -2.56 -13.21
CA LEU A 153 -4.48 -3.63 -12.68
C LEU A 153 -5.26 -4.91 -12.35
N ALA A 154 -6.55 -4.79 -12.01
CA ALA A 154 -7.45 -5.94 -11.97
C ALA A 154 -7.62 -6.54 -13.38
N TYR A 155 -7.78 -5.68 -14.39
CA TYR A 155 -7.92 -6.12 -15.77
C TYR A 155 -6.66 -6.79 -16.35
N ASP A 156 -5.49 -6.15 -16.27
CA ASP A 156 -4.26 -6.59 -16.95
C ASP A 156 -2.98 -6.38 -16.12
N GLY A 157 -3.10 -6.40 -14.79
CA GLY A 157 -1.95 -6.42 -13.87
C GLY A 157 -1.51 -7.84 -13.50
N ARG A 158 -0.30 -7.96 -12.92
CA ARG A 158 0.29 -9.25 -12.53
C ARG A 158 -0.42 -9.95 -11.37
N ARG A 159 -1.23 -9.21 -10.60
CA ARG A 159 -1.88 -9.67 -9.35
C ARG A 159 -3.37 -9.35 -9.37
N ARG A 160 -4.08 -9.81 -10.41
CA ARG A 160 -5.50 -9.54 -10.65
C ARG A 160 -6.36 -9.65 -9.38
N GLU A 161 -6.32 -10.78 -8.68
CA GLU A 161 -7.18 -11.02 -7.51
C GLU A 161 -6.97 -10.01 -6.37
N LEU A 162 -5.72 -9.63 -6.11
CA LEU A 162 -5.38 -8.56 -5.17
C LEU A 162 -6.06 -7.26 -5.61
N PHE A 163 -5.86 -6.83 -6.85
CA PHE A 163 -6.37 -5.55 -7.33
C PHE A 163 -7.88 -5.51 -7.48
N GLU A 164 -8.54 -6.64 -7.77
CA GLU A 164 -10.00 -6.74 -7.69
C GLU A 164 -10.50 -6.50 -6.26
N SER A 165 -9.86 -7.08 -5.25
CA SER A 165 -10.19 -6.85 -3.83
C SER A 165 -9.96 -5.40 -3.43
N GLU A 166 -8.85 -4.81 -3.85
CA GLU A 166 -8.52 -3.41 -3.55
C GLU A 166 -9.44 -2.43 -4.28
N PHE A 167 -9.87 -2.75 -5.50
CA PHE A 167 -10.87 -1.96 -6.23
C PHE A 167 -12.20 -1.93 -5.47
N VAL A 168 -12.66 -3.08 -4.97
CA VAL A 168 -13.86 -3.14 -4.11
C VAL A 168 -13.64 -2.33 -2.83
N GLY A 169 -12.46 -2.41 -2.21
CA GLY A 169 -12.10 -1.58 -1.07
C GLY A 169 -12.20 -0.08 -1.37
N ALA A 170 -11.71 0.36 -2.52
CA ALA A 170 -11.80 1.77 -2.94
C ALA A 170 -13.25 2.22 -3.15
N LEU A 171 -14.12 1.38 -3.69
CA LEU A 171 -15.56 1.69 -3.79
C LEU A 171 -16.22 1.81 -2.42
N LYS A 172 -15.84 0.97 -1.45
CA LYS A 172 -16.34 1.08 -0.07
C LYS A 172 -15.88 2.37 0.62
N LEU A 173 -14.71 2.90 0.26
CA LEU A 173 -14.29 4.23 0.72
C LEU A 173 -15.23 5.33 0.18
N LEU A 174 -15.71 5.21 -1.06
CA LEU A 174 -16.73 6.12 -1.61
C LEU A 174 -18.06 5.99 -0.85
N ASP A 175 -18.49 4.77 -0.51
CA ASP A 175 -19.74 4.51 0.22
C ASP A 175 -19.78 5.20 1.60
N ILE A 176 -18.63 5.35 2.24
CA ILE A 176 -18.47 6.02 3.54
C ILE A 176 -18.08 7.50 3.42
N GLY A 177 -18.25 8.08 2.23
CA GLY A 177 -18.18 9.54 2.02
C GLY A 177 -16.84 10.07 1.54
N VAL A 178 -15.84 9.23 1.26
CA VAL A 178 -14.59 9.71 0.65
C VAL A 178 -14.89 10.11 -0.79
N GLY A 179 -14.69 11.39 -1.13
CA GLY A 179 -14.90 11.85 -2.51
C GLY A 179 -13.87 11.26 -3.47
N ARG A 180 -14.29 10.85 -4.68
CA ARG A 180 -13.39 10.31 -5.72
C ARG A 180 -12.20 11.21 -6.02
N GLY A 181 -12.39 12.54 -5.98
CA GLY A 181 -11.31 13.51 -6.18
C GLY A 181 -10.15 13.35 -5.21
N ARG A 182 -10.42 12.87 -3.98
CA ARG A 182 -9.41 12.56 -2.96
C ARG A 182 -8.76 11.19 -3.14
N LEU A 183 -9.43 10.24 -3.80
CA LEU A 183 -8.89 8.91 -4.10
C LEU A 183 -7.80 8.99 -5.17
N LYS A 184 -6.65 9.52 -4.78
CA LYS A 184 -5.42 9.59 -5.55
C LYS A 184 -4.37 8.68 -4.93
N GLY A 185 -3.49 8.15 -5.76
CA GLY A 185 -2.47 7.24 -5.27
C GLY A 185 -1.32 6.98 -6.23
N SER A 186 -0.52 6.00 -5.83
CA SER A 186 0.57 5.47 -6.63
C SER A 186 0.03 4.67 -7.81
N TYR A 187 0.93 4.39 -8.76
CA TYR A 187 0.62 3.51 -9.90
C TYR A 187 0.24 2.08 -9.47
N ALA A 188 0.55 1.69 -8.24
CA ALA A 188 0.29 0.36 -7.69
C ALA A 188 -0.94 0.32 -6.77
N GLY A 189 -1.71 1.42 -6.68
CA GLY A 189 -2.96 1.46 -5.93
C GLY A 189 -2.83 1.76 -4.43
N ALA A 190 -1.68 2.23 -3.97
CA ALA A 190 -1.49 2.72 -2.61
C ALA A 190 -1.87 4.21 -2.50
N THR A 191 -2.53 4.64 -1.43
CA THR A 191 -3.20 5.94 -1.34
C THR A 191 -2.94 6.70 -0.02
N GLY A 192 -3.02 8.03 -0.09
CA GLY A 192 -2.86 8.93 1.05
C GLY A 192 -1.43 9.03 1.58
N TYR A 193 -1.26 9.80 2.65
CA TYR A 193 -0.02 9.95 3.40
C TYR A 193 0.63 8.63 3.88
N PRO A 194 -0.13 7.61 4.33
CA PRO A 194 0.47 6.33 4.72
C PRO A 194 0.71 5.39 3.52
N GLN A 195 0.31 5.74 2.30
CA GLN A 195 0.36 4.85 1.14
C GLN A 195 -0.30 3.47 1.42
N PHE A 196 -1.46 3.49 2.08
CA PHE A 196 -2.23 2.27 2.32
C PHE A 196 -2.89 1.75 1.05
N MET A 197 -3.02 0.43 0.95
CA MET A 197 -3.99 -0.14 0.03
C MET A 197 -5.42 0.15 0.53
N PRO A 198 -6.43 0.31 -0.34
CA PRO A 198 -7.80 0.65 0.07
C PRO A 198 -8.40 -0.24 1.16
N THR A 199 -8.17 -1.56 1.12
CA THR A 199 -8.68 -2.48 2.15
C THR A 199 -8.03 -2.22 3.52
N VAL A 200 -6.75 -1.83 3.53
CA VAL A 200 -6.03 -1.40 4.73
C VAL A 200 -6.58 -0.06 5.22
N ALA A 201 -6.81 0.89 4.32
CA ALA A 201 -7.40 2.19 4.67
C ALA A 201 -8.77 2.05 5.32
N LEU A 202 -9.64 1.17 4.80
CA LEU A 202 -10.95 0.89 5.42
C LEU A 202 -10.83 0.36 6.85
N ARG A 203 -9.85 -0.52 7.08
CA ARG A 203 -9.71 -1.24 8.34
C ARG A 203 -8.96 -0.43 9.39
N LEU A 204 -8.01 0.40 8.97
CA LEU A 204 -6.98 0.94 9.85
C LEU A 204 -6.83 2.46 9.81
N ARG A 205 -7.55 3.19 8.94
CA ARG A 205 -7.58 4.65 9.06
C ARG A 205 -8.10 5.04 10.45
N ALA A 206 -7.46 6.04 11.05
CA ALA A 206 -7.78 6.50 12.38
C ALA A 206 -7.78 8.03 12.43
N ASP A 207 -8.77 8.55 13.13
CA ASP A 207 -8.92 9.97 13.45
C ASP A 207 -7.85 10.34 14.50
N GLY A 208 -6.94 11.22 14.08
CA GLY A 208 -5.77 11.67 14.81
C GLY A 208 -5.97 13.01 15.52
N ASP A 209 -6.79 13.90 14.98
CA ASP A 209 -7.04 15.25 15.53
C ASP A 209 -8.37 15.36 16.32
N GLY A 210 -9.22 14.35 16.23
CA GLY A 210 -10.47 14.22 16.98
C GLY A 210 -11.67 14.89 16.34
N ASP A 211 -11.64 15.20 15.03
CA ASP A 211 -12.74 15.85 14.32
C ASP A 211 -13.89 14.89 13.92
N GLY A 212 -13.71 13.57 14.14
CA GLY A 212 -14.65 12.52 13.81
C GLY A 212 -14.46 11.89 12.42
N TYR A 213 -13.44 12.30 11.66
CA TYR A 213 -13.18 11.81 10.30
C TYR A 213 -11.69 11.59 10.02
N ALA A 214 -11.30 10.35 9.68
CA ALA A 214 -9.93 10.04 9.29
C ALA A 214 -9.62 10.40 7.82
N ASP A 215 -9.09 11.60 7.56
CA ASP A 215 -8.62 12.09 6.26
C ASP A 215 -7.14 11.72 5.99
N LEU A 216 -6.92 10.55 5.40
CA LEU A 216 -5.58 10.09 5.02
C LEU A 216 -4.86 10.95 3.97
N TRP A 217 -5.55 11.89 3.31
CA TRP A 217 -5.04 12.58 2.12
C TRP A 217 -4.58 14.00 2.40
N ASN A 218 -5.16 14.66 3.41
CA ASN A 218 -4.88 16.07 3.70
C ASN A 218 -4.59 16.37 5.17
N ASN A 219 -4.70 15.37 6.06
CA ASN A 219 -4.48 15.55 7.48
C ASN A 219 -3.27 14.72 7.92
N GLU A 220 -2.20 15.39 8.37
CA GLU A 220 -0.98 14.71 8.80
C GLU A 220 -1.20 13.91 10.09
N GLU A 221 -2.08 14.38 10.98
CA GLU A 221 -2.38 13.72 12.24
C GLU A 221 -3.16 12.42 12.01
N ASP A 222 -4.13 12.42 11.09
CA ASP A 222 -4.82 11.20 10.66
C ASP A 222 -3.87 10.23 9.99
N GLY A 223 -2.97 10.73 9.13
CA GLY A 223 -1.92 9.93 8.52
C GLY A 223 -1.05 9.22 9.56
N LEU A 224 -0.55 9.98 10.55
CA LEU A 224 0.29 9.46 11.62
C LEU A 224 -0.48 8.50 12.56
N ALA A 225 -1.71 8.85 12.95
CA ALA A 225 -2.57 8.00 13.77
C ALA A 225 -2.88 6.68 13.06
N SER A 226 -3.09 6.71 11.75
CA SER A 226 -3.34 5.54 10.93
C SER A 226 -2.10 4.63 10.81
N ILE A 227 -0.90 5.22 10.68
CA ILE A 227 0.37 4.47 10.75
C ILE A 227 0.52 3.81 12.13
N GLY A 228 0.25 4.54 13.20
CA GLY A 228 0.27 4.01 14.57
C GLY A 228 -0.72 2.85 14.76
N ASN A 229 -1.94 3.01 14.27
CA ASN A 229 -2.97 1.97 14.32
C ASN A 229 -2.55 0.72 13.53
N TYR A 230 -1.96 0.90 12.35
CA TYR A 230 -1.43 -0.20 11.55
C TYR A 230 -0.33 -0.96 12.27
N LEU A 231 0.67 -0.26 12.81
CA LEU A 231 1.79 -0.94 13.48
C LEU A 231 1.33 -1.68 14.74
N ARG A 232 0.38 -1.11 15.50
CA ARG A 232 -0.27 -1.81 16.61
C ARG A 232 -0.95 -3.10 16.14
N ASP A 233 -1.75 -3.02 15.08
CA ASP A 233 -2.44 -4.18 14.49
C ASP A 233 -1.45 -5.23 13.96
N ALA A 234 -0.32 -4.80 13.41
CA ALA A 234 0.79 -5.66 12.99
C ALA A 234 1.61 -6.26 14.15
N GLY A 235 1.21 -6.02 15.41
CA GLY A 235 1.82 -6.62 16.60
C GLY A 235 2.98 -5.84 17.18
N TRP A 236 3.02 -4.51 17.00
CA TRP A 236 4.01 -3.66 17.67
C TRP A 236 3.93 -3.79 19.20
N LYS A 237 5.06 -4.15 19.81
CA LYS A 237 5.26 -4.28 21.25
C LYS A 237 5.70 -2.93 21.85
N PRO A 238 4.92 -2.32 22.75
CA PRO A 238 5.29 -1.06 23.37
C PRO A 238 6.62 -1.13 24.12
N ASN A 239 7.36 -0.02 24.15
CA ASN A 239 8.63 0.14 24.87
C ASN A 239 9.75 -0.82 24.45
N VAL A 240 9.63 -1.45 23.28
CA VAL A 240 10.69 -2.24 22.64
C VAL A 240 11.11 -1.52 21.35
N PRO A 241 12.40 -1.27 21.08
CA PRO A 241 12.81 -0.64 19.84
C PRO A 241 12.66 -1.62 18.67
N TRP A 242 12.69 -1.11 17.44
CA TRP A 242 12.72 -1.95 16.23
C TRP A 242 13.92 -2.91 16.22
N GLY A 243 15.07 -2.46 16.74
CA GLY A 243 16.31 -3.22 16.79
C GLY A 243 17.42 -2.38 17.41
N VAL A 244 18.60 -3.00 17.54
CA VAL A 244 19.81 -2.34 18.04
C VAL A 244 21.02 -2.72 17.18
N ALA A 245 21.87 -1.75 16.89
CA ALA A 245 23.15 -2.00 16.21
C ALA A 245 24.08 -2.78 17.14
N VAL A 246 24.80 -3.76 16.59
CA VAL A 246 25.72 -4.62 17.35
C VAL A 246 27.06 -4.79 16.63
N GLN A 247 28.11 -5.00 17.42
CA GLN A 247 29.37 -5.55 16.94
C GLN A 247 29.27 -7.08 16.96
N VAL A 248 29.74 -7.71 15.88
CA VAL A 248 29.71 -9.17 15.73
C VAL A 248 31.14 -9.70 15.82
N PRO A 249 31.44 -10.63 16.74
CA PRO A 249 32.78 -11.20 16.83
C PRO A 249 33.10 -12.03 15.59
N ALA A 250 34.34 -11.96 15.12
CA ALA A 250 34.80 -12.72 13.96
C ALA A 250 34.63 -14.25 14.15
N THR A 251 34.64 -14.71 15.40
CA THR A 251 34.48 -16.11 15.80
C THR A 251 33.03 -16.62 15.78
N LEU A 252 32.03 -15.77 15.49
CA LEU A 252 30.62 -16.18 15.49
C LEU A 252 30.36 -17.31 14.47
N ASN A 253 29.93 -18.47 14.97
CA ASN A 253 29.44 -19.57 14.14
C ASN A 253 28.05 -19.26 13.58
N ARG A 254 28.00 -18.64 12.40
CA ARG A 254 26.77 -18.24 11.70
C ARG A 254 25.88 -19.42 11.30
N ALA A 255 26.47 -20.60 11.06
CA ALA A 255 25.70 -21.80 10.74
C ALA A 255 24.86 -22.28 11.93
N ALA A 256 25.39 -22.18 13.15
CA ALA A 256 24.71 -22.60 14.37
C ALA A 256 23.50 -21.74 14.74
N ILE A 257 23.42 -20.51 14.23
CA ILE A 257 22.32 -19.58 14.48
C ILE A 257 21.38 -19.42 13.28
N ARG A 258 21.49 -20.26 12.24
CA ARG A 258 20.61 -20.18 11.08
C ARG A 258 19.14 -20.41 11.48
N SER A 259 18.23 -19.60 10.94
CA SER A 259 16.79 -19.79 11.16
C SER A 259 16.27 -21.02 10.43
N THR A 260 15.33 -21.73 11.06
CA THR A 260 14.52 -22.79 10.44
C THR A 260 13.09 -22.33 10.12
N LEU A 261 12.81 -21.04 10.34
CA LEU A 261 11.50 -20.44 10.12
C LEU A 261 11.08 -20.56 8.65
N ARG A 262 9.83 -21.01 8.42
CA ARG A 262 9.17 -21.02 7.11
C ARG A 262 7.99 -20.05 7.15
N PRO A 263 8.22 -18.75 6.95
CA PRO A 263 7.15 -17.76 7.04
C PRO A 263 6.22 -17.88 5.82
N GLN A 264 4.91 -17.73 6.06
CA GLN A 264 3.90 -17.76 5.00
C GLN A 264 3.94 -16.49 4.14
N ARG A 265 4.28 -15.36 4.75
CA ARG A 265 4.42 -14.07 4.07
C ARG A 265 5.89 -13.72 3.89
N CYS A 266 6.23 -13.24 2.71
CA CYS A 266 7.53 -12.62 2.38
C CYS A 266 8.77 -13.47 2.72
N PRO A 267 8.83 -14.77 2.37
CA PRO A 267 9.88 -15.69 2.82
C PRO A 267 11.31 -15.27 2.48
N ARG A 268 11.52 -14.58 1.36
CA ARG A 268 12.84 -14.06 0.96
C ARG A 268 13.44 -13.08 1.98
N VAL A 269 12.61 -12.29 2.66
CA VAL A 269 13.06 -11.33 3.68
C VAL A 269 13.68 -12.08 4.86
N TYR A 270 12.99 -13.10 5.36
CA TYR A 270 13.37 -13.84 6.57
C TYR A 270 14.58 -14.76 6.37
N GLN A 271 14.93 -15.13 5.14
CA GLN A 271 16.11 -15.95 4.84
C GLN A 271 17.43 -15.30 5.30
N ARG A 272 17.45 -13.97 5.43
CA ARG A 272 18.62 -13.19 5.88
C ARG A 272 18.71 -13.04 7.40
N HIS A 273 17.75 -13.61 8.13
CA HIS A 273 17.65 -13.49 9.57
C HIS A 273 18.15 -14.77 10.23
N SER A 274 18.88 -14.63 11.33
CA SER A 274 19.16 -15.76 12.21
C SER A 274 17.88 -16.35 12.83
N ARG A 275 18.02 -17.43 13.58
CA ARG A 275 17.00 -17.84 14.56
C ARG A 275 16.87 -16.76 15.63
N TRP A 276 15.74 -16.78 16.32
CA TRP A 276 15.54 -15.96 17.51
C TRP A 276 16.38 -16.51 18.65
N LEU A 277 17.04 -15.61 19.37
CA LEU A 277 17.69 -15.86 20.66
C LEU A 277 17.39 -14.69 21.59
N THR A 278 17.47 -14.95 22.88
CA THR A 278 17.39 -13.92 23.92
C THR A 278 18.63 -13.04 23.89
N MET A 279 18.51 -11.80 24.37
CA MET A 279 19.67 -10.90 24.51
C MET A 279 20.76 -11.48 25.41
N ARG A 280 20.39 -12.27 26.43
CA ARG A 280 21.35 -13.02 27.24
C ARG A 280 22.17 -14.00 26.39
N GLU A 281 21.51 -14.80 25.55
CA GLU A 281 22.20 -15.74 24.65
C GLU A 281 23.08 -15.01 23.63
N TRP A 282 22.61 -13.89 23.06
CA TRP A 282 23.43 -13.09 22.14
C TRP A 282 24.70 -12.54 22.79
N ARG A 283 24.62 -12.06 24.05
CA ARG A 283 25.81 -11.65 24.80
C ARG A 283 26.74 -12.83 25.09
N GLY A 284 26.19 -14.01 25.41
CA GLY A 284 26.96 -15.25 25.55
C GLY A 284 27.70 -15.67 24.28
N LEU A 285 27.18 -15.27 23.11
CA LEU A 285 27.85 -15.43 21.80
C LEU A 285 28.80 -14.28 21.45
N GLY A 286 28.99 -13.31 22.36
CA GLY A 286 29.92 -12.18 22.20
C GLY A 286 29.39 -11.01 21.38
N LEU A 287 28.08 -10.95 21.08
CA LEU A 287 27.51 -9.78 20.40
C LEU A 287 27.36 -8.63 21.41
N LEU A 288 27.90 -7.47 21.05
CA LEU A 288 27.91 -6.28 21.91
C LEU A 288 27.09 -5.15 21.27
N PRO A 289 26.06 -4.61 21.94
CA PRO A 289 25.35 -3.43 21.45
C PRO A 289 26.27 -2.21 21.34
N VAL A 290 26.09 -1.41 20.28
CA VAL A 290 26.92 -0.22 20.03
C VAL A 290 26.51 0.97 20.91
N ARG A 291 25.22 1.07 21.28
CA ARG A 291 24.68 2.16 22.11
C ARG A 291 23.77 1.61 23.22
N ALA A 292 22.52 1.30 22.86
CA ALA A 292 21.50 0.85 23.81
C ALA A 292 21.50 -0.67 23.93
N THR A 293 21.32 -1.16 25.16
CA THR A 293 21.10 -2.59 25.43
C THR A 293 19.61 -2.87 25.64
N LEU A 294 19.23 -4.13 25.43
CA LEU A 294 17.88 -4.63 25.64
C LEU A 294 17.82 -5.54 26.88
N PRO A 295 16.65 -5.71 27.53
CA PRO A 295 16.49 -6.66 28.61
C PRO A 295 16.93 -8.07 28.22
N ASP A 296 17.51 -8.81 29.18
CA ASP A 296 18.07 -10.15 28.97
C ASP A 296 17.13 -11.13 28.26
N ASN A 297 15.84 -11.06 28.59
CA ASN A 297 14.80 -11.94 28.10
C ASN A 297 14.16 -11.46 26.78
N GLU A 298 14.53 -10.29 26.26
CA GLU A 298 14.02 -9.83 24.98
C GLU A 298 14.55 -10.72 23.86
N LEU A 299 13.67 -11.12 22.94
CA LEU A 299 14.04 -11.92 21.79
C LEU A 299 14.47 -11.02 20.64
N ALA A 300 15.58 -11.37 20.02
CA ALA A 300 16.05 -10.72 18.81
C ALA A 300 16.60 -11.72 17.78
N THR A 301 16.64 -11.28 16.54
CA THR A 301 17.29 -11.98 15.43
C THR A 301 18.37 -11.11 14.81
N LEU A 302 19.51 -11.71 14.48
CA LEU A 302 20.60 -11.05 13.78
C LEU A 302 20.30 -10.88 12.30
N ILE A 303 20.63 -9.71 11.76
CA ILE A 303 20.85 -9.47 10.33
C ILE A 303 22.22 -8.79 10.15
N GLU A 304 22.96 -9.20 9.11
CA GLU A 304 24.18 -8.54 8.65
C GLU A 304 23.94 -8.00 7.23
N PRO A 305 23.33 -6.80 7.08
CA PRO A 305 22.73 -6.40 5.81
C PRO A 305 23.75 -6.01 4.73
N ASP A 306 24.98 -5.70 5.13
CA ASP A 306 26.14 -5.44 4.27
C ASP A 306 27.09 -6.64 4.15
N GLY A 307 26.71 -7.79 4.70
CA GLY A 307 27.52 -9.01 4.74
C GLY A 307 28.24 -9.22 6.07
N PRO A 308 28.86 -10.40 6.26
CA PRO A 308 29.46 -10.82 7.53
C PRO A 308 30.46 -9.81 8.10
N GLY A 309 30.26 -9.40 9.35
CA GLY A 309 31.16 -8.55 10.11
C GLY A 309 31.19 -7.08 9.68
N GLN A 310 30.37 -6.67 8.72
CA GLN A 310 30.33 -5.30 8.21
C GLN A 310 29.43 -4.42 9.07
N THR A 311 28.13 -4.45 8.82
CA THR A 311 27.10 -3.86 9.66
C THR A 311 26.20 -4.96 10.20
N ALA A 312 25.70 -4.79 11.42
CA ALA A 312 24.87 -5.81 12.04
C ALA A 312 23.87 -5.20 13.01
N TYR A 313 22.68 -5.80 13.06
CA TYR A 313 21.59 -5.40 13.93
C TYR A 313 20.95 -6.62 14.56
N LEU A 314 20.64 -6.53 15.85
CA LEU A 314 19.70 -7.41 16.52
C LEU A 314 18.30 -6.80 16.41
N LEU A 315 17.44 -7.46 15.64
CA LEU A 315 16.10 -7.01 15.29
C LEU A 315 15.08 -7.65 16.23
N THR A 316 14.21 -6.85 16.83
CA THR A 316 13.17 -7.34 17.76
C THR A 316 11.90 -7.73 17.00
N THR A 317 10.85 -8.11 17.73
CA THR A 317 9.51 -8.31 17.15
C THR A 317 9.00 -7.07 16.41
N ASN A 318 9.39 -5.86 16.82
CA ASN A 318 8.90 -4.62 16.21
C ASN A 318 9.44 -4.38 14.80
N TYR A 319 10.61 -4.94 14.48
CA TYR A 319 11.06 -4.99 13.10
C TYR A 319 10.11 -5.78 12.20
N ARG A 320 9.42 -6.80 12.73
CA ARG A 320 8.43 -7.58 11.97
C ARG A 320 7.18 -6.76 11.64
N ALA A 321 6.75 -5.87 12.54
CA ALA A 321 5.64 -4.97 12.26
C ALA A 321 5.97 -4.00 11.11
N ILE A 322 7.22 -3.50 11.04
CA ILE A 322 7.67 -2.66 9.91
C ILE A 322 7.75 -3.48 8.61
N LEU A 323 8.20 -4.73 8.68
CA LEU A 323 8.22 -5.63 7.51
C LEU A 323 6.81 -6.00 7.02
N ASP A 324 5.80 -6.00 7.89
CA ASP A 324 4.41 -6.22 7.46
C ASP A 324 3.92 -5.05 6.60
N TYR A 325 4.32 -3.82 6.98
CA TYR A 325 4.05 -2.59 6.23
C TYR A 325 4.65 -2.66 4.82
N ASN A 326 5.92 -3.06 4.71
CA ASN A 326 6.59 -3.30 3.45
C ASN A 326 7.62 -4.42 3.58
N CYS A 327 7.43 -5.46 2.76
CA CYS A 327 8.25 -6.68 2.78
C CYS A 327 9.66 -6.52 2.18
N SER A 328 10.45 -5.62 2.74
CA SER A 328 11.83 -5.35 2.34
C SER A 328 12.70 -5.03 3.56
N ASN A 329 13.78 -5.81 3.75
CA ASN A 329 14.75 -5.53 4.81
C ASN A 329 15.42 -4.16 4.63
N PHE A 330 15.59 -3.71 3.39
CA PHE A 330 16.18 -2.41 3.10
C PHE A 330 15.26 -1.28 3.55
N TYR A 331 13.96 -1.39 3.22
CA TYR A 331 12.95 -0.46 3.69
C TYR A 331 12.86 -0.47 5.23
N ALA A 332 12.73 -1.64 5.85
CA ALA A 332 12.54 -1.70 7.29
C ALA A 332 13.78 -1.23 8.08
N LEU A 333 15.00 -1.49 7.58
CA LEU A 333 16.21 -0.90 8.16
C LEU A 333 16.26 0.61 7.95
N SER A 334 15.87 1.13 6.78
CA SER A 334 15.85 2.57 6.55
C SER A 334 14.80 3.29 7.38
N VAL A 335 13.66 2.66 7.68
CA VAL A 335 12.66 3.18 8.63
C VAL A 335 13.27 3.26 10.03
N GLY A 336 13.84 2.16 10.53
CA GLY A 336 14.45 2.13 11.87
C GLY A 336 15.56 3.17 12.04
N LEU A 337 16.48 3.26 11.07
CA LEU A 337 17.58 4.21 11.09
C LEU A 337 17.11 5.67 10.93
N LEU A 338 16.09 5.92 10.10
CA LEU A 338 15.51 7.26 9.99
C LEU A 338 14.80 7.66 11.29
N ALA A 339 14.09 6.73 11.94
CA ALA A 339 13.45 6.96 13.22
C ALA A 339 14.48 7.33 14.30
N ASP A 340 15.58 6.59 14.40
CA ASP A 340 16.66 6.89 15.35
C ASP A 340 17.32 8.24 15.04
N ALA A 341 17.52 8.58 13.76
CA ALA A 341 18.05 9.88 13.36
C ALA A 341 17.08 11.05 13.66
N ILE A 342 15.77 10.85 13.50
CA ILE A 342 14.73 11.85 13.85
C ILE A 342 14.71 12.05 15.37
N ALA A 343 14.75 10.96 16.15
CA ALA A 343 14.76 11.00 17.62
C ALA A 343 16.13 11.36 18.22
N ARG A 344 17.19 11.43 17.41
CA ARG A 344 18.59 11.69 17.80
C ARG A 344 19.15 10.68 18.82
N ARG A 345 18.98 9.37 18.56
CA ARG A 345 19.48 8.28 19.42
C ARG A 345 20.27 7.21 18.67
#